data_AF-A0A7C3VGQ8-F1
#
_entry.id   AF-A0A7C3VGQ8-F1
#
_cell.length_a   1.000
_cell.length_b   1.000
_cell.length_c   1.000
_cell.angle_alpha   90.00
_cell.angle_beta   90.00
_cell.angle_gamma   90.00
#
_symmetry.space_group_name_H-M   'P 1'
#
loop_
_entity.id
_entity.type
_entity.pdbx_description
1 polymer ?
#
loop_
_entity_poly.entity_id
_entity_poly.type
_entity_poly.pdbx_seq_one_letter_code
_entity_poly.pdbx_strand_id
1 'polypeptide(L)'
;MSDIEIPQELKSAVKFNNNKLYVIANYRAHSLFLSLESRLKKQIENLTVEIVPAEDIIKIESGLLALKDNSLTDERIINTYKKIFESAASVSASDIHILKFNELYTDIFFRTDGKLSKYSQATYQEGEQIMRSIYQNISMSDVSYIENSYQAGQIHSFDRAGLLPESVSSIRIQRGPMMNGHYMVLRLLYKENSNKVHVNAAKIGQILLDKKLITQEVLNESLKIQKERKLKGKYIKLGD
;
A
#
# COMPACT_ATOMS: atom_id res chain seq x y z
N MET A 1 0.65 -40.82 16.71
CA MET A 1 0.59 -39.93 15.52
C MET A 1 1.55 -40.53 14.53
N SER A 2 1.06 -40.95 13.36
CA SER A 2 1.91 -41.47 12.28
C SER A 2 2.83 -40.34 11.81
N ASP A 3 4.15 -40.57 11.84
CA ASP A 3 5.11 -39.63 11.25
C ASP A 3 4.81 -39.48 9.77
N ILE A 4 4.43 -38.28 9.37
CA ILE A 4 4.13 -37.99 7.97
C ILE A 4 5.44 -37.90 7.20
N GLU A 5 5.68 -38.90 6.36
CA GLU A 5 6.89 -38.96 5.55
C GLU A 5 6.77 -38.02 4.34
N ILE A 6 7.52 -36.91 4.40
CA ILE A 6 7.71 -35.98 3.29
C ILE A 6 8.86 -36.49 2.41
N PRO A 7 8.66 -36.66 1.08
CA PRO A 7 9.71 -37.04 0.14
C PRO A 7 10.96 -36.16 0.27
N GLN A 8 12.16 -36.74 0.16
CA GLN A 8 13.44 -36.04 0.35
C GLN A 8 13.56 -34.79 -0.52
N GLU A 9 13.08 -34.88 -1.77
CA GLU A 9 13.08 -33.82 -2.77
C GLU A 9 12.21 -32.62 -2.38
N LEU A 10 11.21 -32.84 -1.51
CA LEU A 10 10.30 -31.82 -1.03
C LEU A 10 10.68 -31.25 0.35
N LYS A 11 11.63 -31.87 1.08
CA LYS A 11 11.94 -31.48 2.46
C LYS A 11 12.42 -30.05 2.63
N SER A 12 13.04 -29.47 1.60
CA SER A 12 13.50 -28.08 1.59
C SER A 12 12.39 -27.07 1.27
N ALA A 13 11.27 -27.52 0.71
CA ALA A 13 10.21 -26.65 0.19
C ALA A 13 8.83 -26.89 0.82
N VAL A 14 8.67 -28.00 1.56
CA VAL A 14 7.40 -28.45 2.13
C VAL A 14 7.60 -28.85 3.58
N LYS A 15 6.72 -28.39 4.47
CA LYS A 15 6.68 -28.81 5.88
C LYS A 15 5.26 -29.14 6.29
N PHE A 16 5.11 -30.09 7.20
CA PHE A 16 3.83 -30.46 7.78
C PHE A 16 3.84 -30.16 9.28
N ASN A 17 2.82 -29.45 9.77
CA ASN A 17 2.62 -29.18 11.19
C ASN A 17 1.13 -28.98 11.49
N ASN A 18 0.59 -29.56 12.56
CA ASN A 18 -0.80 -29.37 13.02
C ASN A 18 -1.88 -29.43 11.92
N ASN A 19 -1.85 -30.48 11.08
CA ASN A 19 -2.76 -30.65 9.94
C ASN A 19 -2.68 -29.52 8.87
N LYS A 20 -1.60 -28.75 8.88
CA LYS A 20 -1.24 -27.78 7.83
C LYS A 20 -0.03 -28.26 7.06
N LEU A 21 -0.12 -28.16 5.74
CA LEU A 21 0.97 -28.40 4.82
C LEU A 21 1.45 -27.05 4.25
N TYR A 22 2.64 -26.64 4.66
CA TYR A 22 3.27 -25.40 4.21
C TYR A 22 4.10 -25.69 2.96
N VAL A 23 3.96 -24.91 1.90
CA VAL A 23 4.66 -25.12 0.62
C VAL A 23 5.13 -23.79 0.01
N ILE A 24 6.33 -23.76 -0.54
CA ILE A 24 6.79 -22.60 -1.32
C ILE A 24 5.97 -22.49 -2.62
N ALA A 25 5.59 -21.29 -3.04
CA ALA A 25 4.72 -21.05 -4.20
C ALA A 25 5.15 -21.85 -5.47
N ASN A 26 6.45 -21.87 -5.77
CA ASN A 26 6.99 -22.56 -6.94
C ASN A 26 6.86 -24.10 -6.89
N TYR A 27 6.61 -24.68 -5.71
CA TYR A 27 6.45 -26.12 -5.50
C TYR A 27 4.99 -26.57 -5.42
N ARG A 28 4.02 -25.63 -5.43
CA ARG A 28 2.59 -25.94 -5.33
C ARG A 28 2.08 -26.83 -6.48
N ALA A 29 2.63 -26.63 -7.68
CA ALA A 29 2.30 -27.40 -8.88
C ALA A 29 3.27 -28.57 -9.13
N HIS A 30 4.24 -28.80 -8.23
CA HIS A 30 5.19 -29.90 -8.38
C HIS A 30 4.46 -31.24 -8.27
N SER A 31 4.73 -32.17 -9.20
CA SER A 31 4.03 -33.46 -9.29
C SER A 31 4.08 -34.27 -7.98
N LEU A 32 5.26 -34.31 -7.34
CA LEU A 32 5.43 -34.96 -6.04
C LEU A 32 4.61 -34.30 -4.92
N PHE A 33 4.46 -32.97 -4.94
CA PHE A 33 3.67 -32.26 -3.95
C PHE A 33 2.17 -32.59 -4.09
N LEU A 34 1.66 -32.60 -5.32
CA LEU A 34 0.27 -32.97 -5.60
C LEU A 34 -0.04 -34.41 -5.15
N SER A 35 0.89 -35.33 -5.38
CA SER A 35 0.77 -36.72 -4.91
C SER A 35 0.74 -36.80 -3.38
N LEU A 36 1.65 -36.08 -2.71
CA LEU A 36 1.69 -35.99 -1.24
C LEU A 36 0.39 -35.39 -0.68
N GLU A 37 -0.06 -34.26 -1.22
CA GLU A 37 -1.30 -33.59 -0.82
C GLU A 37 -2.51 -34.54 -0.94
N SER A 38 -2.65 -35.22 -2.09
CA SER A 38 -3.74 -36.19 -2.31
C SER A 38 -3.72 -37.34 -1.31
N ARG A 39 -2.53 -37.86 -0.99
CA ARG A 39 -2.35 -38.92 0.02
C ARG A 39 -2.75 -38.45 1.41
N LEU A 40 -2.32 -37.24 1.80
CA LEU A 40 -2.58 -36.70 3.13
C LEU A 40 -4.05 -36.28 3.31
N LYS A 41 -4.71 -35.76 2.28
CA LYS A 41 -6.16 -35.45 2.33
C LYS A 41 -7.03 -36.68 2.60
N LYS A 42 -6.56 -37.88 2.22
CA LYS A 42 -7.26 -39.14 2.54
C LYS A 42 -7.08 -39.57 3.99
N GLN A 43 -6.03 -39.12 4.65
CA GLN A 43 -5.66 -39.51 6.02
C GLN A 43 -6.07 -38.46 7.06
N ILE A 44 -6.16 -37.20 6.66
CA ILE A 44 -6.37 -36.04 7.54
C ILE A 44 -7.54 -35.24 7.00
N GLU A 45 -8.67 -35.33 7.71
CA GLU A 45 -9.96 -34.77 7.31
C GLU A 45 -9.94 -33.22 7.19
N ASN A 46 -9.12 -32.56 8.02
CA ASN A 46 -8.97 -31.09 8.05
C ASN A 46 -7.62 -30.62 7.54
N LEU A 47 -7.04 -31.30 6.55
CA LEU A 47 -5.76 -30.88 5.97
C LEU A 47 -5.93 -29.54 5.23
N THR A 48 -5.16 -28.54 5.64
CA THR A 48 -5.07 -27.26 4.95
C THR A 48 -3.69 -27.08 4.32
N VAL A 49 -3.64 -26.41 3.17
CA VAL A 49 -2.38 -26.13 2.47
C VAL A 49 -2.15 -24.63 2.47
N GLU A 50 -0.99 -24.21 2.96
CA GLU A 50 -0.61 -22.80 3.07
C GLU A 50 0.63 -22.54 2.23
N ILE A 51 0.55 -21.55 1.33
CA ILE A 51 1.71 -21.15 0.54
C ILE A 51 2.51 -20.15 1.36
N VAL A 52 3.81 -20.42 1.56
CA VAL A 52 4.68 -19.57 2.38
C VAL A 52 5.95 -19.17 1.61
N PRO A 53 6.55 -18.01 1.93
CA PRO A 53 7.91 -17.67 1.49
C PRO A 53 8.94 -18.72 1.91
N ALA A 54 10.02 -18.86 1.12
CA ALA A 54 11.10 -19.81 1.42
C ALA A 54 11.74 -19.58 2.80
N GLU A 55 11.82 -18.33 3.25
CA GLU A 55 12.35 -17.97 4.57
C GLU A 55 11.49 -18.50 5.73
N ASP A 56 10.19 -18.67 5.52
CA ASP A 56 9.26 -19.09 6.57
C ASP A 56 9.27 -20.62 6.75
N ILE A 57 9.60 -21.39 5.70
CA ILE A 57 9.83 -22.85 5.79
C ILE A 57 10.91 -23.19 6.82
N ILE A 58 12.01 -22.43 6.84
CA ILE A 58 13.13 -22.62 7.77
C ILE A 58 12.69 -22.31 9.20
N LYS A 59 11.90 -21.24 9.39
CA LYS A 59 11.38 -20.82 10.70
C LYS A 59 10.33 -21.81 11.26
N ILE A 60 9.59 -22.52 10.38
CA ILE A 60 8.66 -23.59 10.76
C ILE A 60 9.43 -24.81 11.27
N GLU A 61 10.51 -25.18 10.59
CA GLU A 61 11.37 -26.30 10.96
C GLU A 61 12.08 -26.08 12.30
N SER A 62 12.54 -24.86 12.58
CA SER A 62 13.19 -24.54 13.86
C SER A 62 12.22 -24.42 15.04
N GLY A 63 10.92 -24.72 14.85
CA GLY A 63 9.89 -24.61 15.89
C GLY A 63 9.56 -23.18 16.32
N LEU A 64 10.17 -22.15 15.72
CA LEU A 64 9.94 -20.74 16.06
C LEU A 64 8.52 -20.27 15.68
N LEU A 65 7.90 -20.92 14.70
CA LEU A 65 6.55 -20.60 14.22
C LEU A 65 5.42 -21.39 14.91
N ALA A 66 5.72 -22.32 15.83
CA ALA A 66 4.73 -23.19 16.47
C ALA A 66 3.75 -22.48 17.44
N LEU A 67 3.78 -21.14 17.55
CA LEU A 67 2.91 -20.33 18.41
C LEU A 67 2.16 -19.20 17.66
N LYS A 68 1.89 -19.35 16.36
CA LYS A 68 0.98 -18.43 15.65
C LYS A 68 -0.30 -19.13 15.27
N ASP A 69 -1.16 -19.26 16.27
CA ASP A 69 -2.59 -19.43 16.07
C ASP A 69 -3.10 -18.31 15.13
N ASN A 70 -3.95 -18.69 14.19
CA ASN A 70 -4.15 -17.98 12.92
C ASN A 70 -5.16 -16.82 13.01
N SER A 71 -5.01 -16.01 14.06
CA SER A 71 -5.56 -14.66 14.12
C SER A 71 -4.38 -13.72 13.88
N LEU A 72 -4.17 -13.30 12.64
CA LEU A 72 -3.44 -12.07 12.38
C LEU A 72 -4.08 -10.99 13.25
N THR A 73 -3.46 -10.65 14.39
CA THR A 73 -3.99 -9.61 15.27
C THR A 73 -4.22 -8.35 14.45
N ASP A 74 -5.32 -7.65 14.70
CA ASP A 74 -5.67 -6.45 13.93
C ASP A 74 -4.47 -5.48 13.87
N GLU A 75 -3.71 -5.38 14.96
CA GLU A 75 -2.48 -4.60 15.03
C GLU A 75 -1.38 -5.05 14.05
N ARG A 76 -1.16 -6.37 13.86
CA ARG A 76 -0.18 -6.87 12.90
C ARG A 76 -0.57 -6.49 11.47
N ILE A 77 -1.83 -6.64 11.10
CA ILE A 77 -2.32 -6.25 9.77
C ILE A 77 -2.20 -4.74 9.57
N ILE A 78 -2.56 -3.96 10.60
CA ILE A 78 -2.41 -2.50 10.60
C ILE A 78 -0.96 -2.12 10.34
N ASN A 79 -0.02 -2.69 11.09
CA ASN A 79 1.40 -2.42 10.92
C ASN A 79 1.92 -2.87 9.54
N THR A 80 1.39 -3.96 8.98
CA THR A 80 1.75 -4.42 7.64
C THR A 80 1.37 -3.39 6.57
N TYR A 81 0.11 -2.93 6.52
CA TYR A 81 -0.26 -1.97 5.48
C TYR A 81 0.29 -0.56 5.74
N LYS A 82 0.56 -0.17 7.00
CA LYS A 82 1.31 1.06 7.29
C LYS A 82 2.69 1.05 6.64
N LYS A 83 3.44 -0.06 6.76
CA LYS A 83 4.73 -0.22 6.08
C LYS A 83 4.62 -0.14 4.56
N ILE A 84 3.53 -0.66 3.98
CA ILE A 84 3.25 -0.53 2.55
C ILE A 84 3.07 0.96 2.21
N PHE A 85 2.29 1.72 3.00
CA PHE A 85 2.08 3.14 2.76
C PHE A 85 3.37 3.95 2.91
N GLU A 86 4.17 3.67 3.94
CA GLU A 86 5.47 4.31 4.15
C GLU A 86 6.43 4.04 2.99
N SER A 87 6.49 2.78 2.53
CA SER A 87 7.34 2.38 1.40
C SER A 87 6.88 2.99 0.08
N ALA A 88 5.57 3.12 -0.13
CA ALA A 88 5.02 3.82 -1.29
C ALA A 88 5.34 5.32 -1.24
N ALA A 89 5.21 5.94 -0.08
CA ALA A 89 5.49 7.35 0.13
C ALA A 89 6.98 7.68 -0.02
N SER A 90 7.88 6.80 0.44
CA SER A 90 9.34 7.01 0.31
C SER A 90 9.82 7.04 -1.14
N VAL A 91 9.11 6.35 -2.04
CA VAL A 91 9.38 6.37 -3.49
C VAL A 91 8.45 7.33 -4.25
N SER A 92 7.69 8.17 -3.54
CA SER A 92 6.75 9.14 -4.13
C SER A 92 5.73 8.50 -5.09
N ALA A 93 5.25 7.29 -4.78
CA ALA A 93 4.25 6.61 -5.59
C ALA A 93 2.94 7.40 -5.66
N SER A 94 2.35 7.48 -6.86
CA SER A 94 1.04 8.09 -7.08
C SER A 94 -0.10 7.17 -6.65
N ASP A 95 0.05 5.88 -6.91
CA ASP A 95 -0.97 4.87 -6.65
C ASP A 95 -0.34 3.57 -6.12
N ILE A 96 -1.00 2.93 -5.16
CA ILE A 96 -0.74 1.55 -4.75
C ILE A 96 -1.84 0.69 -5.37
N HIS A 97 -1.46 -0.36 -6.09
CA HIS A 97 -2.37 -1.34 -6.65
C HIS A 97 -2.22 -2.65 -5.90
N ILE A 98 -3.32 -3.15 -5.33
CA ILE A 98 -3.41 -4.45 -4.68
C ILE A 98 -4.32 -5.31 -5.55
N LEU A 99 -3.78 -6.37 -6.13
CA LEU A 99 -4.48 -7.29 -7.03
C LEU A 99 -4.55 -8.66 -6.33
N LYS A 100 -5.72 -9.00 -5.80
CA LYS A 100 -5.99 -10.32 -5.22
C LYS A 100 -6.49 -11.24 -6.31
N PHE A 101 -5.78 -12.34 -6.57
CA PHE A 101 -6.21 -13.39 -7.50
C PHE A 101 -6.87 -14.52 -6.73
N ASN A 102 -8.04 -14.98 -7.19
CA ASN A 102 -8.83 -16.01 -6.50
C ASN A 102 -8.00 -17.25 -6.18
N GLU A 103 -8.04 -17.68 -4.90
CA GLU A 103 -7.39 -18.90 -4.38
C GLU A 103 -5.87 -19.02 -4.61
N LEU A 104 -5.20 -17.95 -5.06
CA LEU A 104 -3.80 -17.98 -5.45
C LEU A 104 -2.94 -17.10 -4.53
N TYR A 105 -2.87 -15.80 -4.84
CA TYR A 105 -1.99 -14.86 -4.17
C TYR A 105 -2.50 -13.42 -4.36
N THR A 106 -1.88 -12.50 -3.64
CA THR A 106 -2.14 -11.07 -3.75
C THR A 106 -0.87 -10.35 -4.14
N ASP A 107 -0.88 -9.66 -5.28
CA ASP A 107 0.25 -8.85 -5.73
C ASP A 107 0.04 -7.37 -5.35
N ILE A 108 1.11 -6.74 -4.88
CA ILE A 108 1.13 -5.32 -4.53
C ILE A 108 2.10 -4.61 -5.47
N PHE A 109 1.65 -3.53 -6.10
CA PHE A 109 2.42 -2.71 -7.02
C PHE A 109 2.37 -1.25 -6.62
N PHE A 110 3.43 -0.52 -6.94
CA PHE A 110 3.47 0.94 -6.86
C PHE A 110 3.53 1.52 -8.26
N ARG A 111 2.77 2.60 -8.46
CA ARG A 111 2.89 3.45 -9.64
C ARG A 111 3.76 4.64 -9.29
N THR A 112 4.92 4.76 -9.92
CA THR A 112 5.83 5.90 -9.80
C THR A 112 6.08 6.46 -11.20
N ASP A 113 5.93 7.78 -11.37
CA ASP A 113 6.11 8.46 -12.67
C ASP A 113 5.36 7.79 -13.83
N GLY A 114 4.14 7.31 -13.55
CA GLY A 114 3.29 6.61 -14.53
C GLY A 114 3.64 5.14 -14.78
N LYS A 115 4.77 4.63 -14.27
CA LYS A 115 5.19 3.24 -14.41
C LYS A 115 4.74 2.40 -13.22
N LEU A 116 4.11 1.27 -13.51
CA LEU A 116 3.73 0.28 -12.50
C LEU A 116 4.86 -0.71 -12.26
N SER A 117 5.28 -0.89 -11.01
CA SER A 117 6.34 -1.81 -10.61
C SER A 117 5.89 -2.67 -9.43
N LYS A 118 6.22 -3.97 -9.46
CA LYS A 118 5.87 -4.91 -8.38
C LYS A 118 6.68 -4.57 -7.13
N TYR A 119 5.99 -4.40 -6.01
CA TYR A 119 6.58 -4.12 -4.70
C TYR A 119 6.74 -5.41 -3.89
N SER A 120 5.64 -6.17 -3.74
CA SER A 120 5.64 -7.41 -2.96
C SER A 120 4.51 -8.34 -3.39
N GLN A 121 4.50 -9.54 -2.79
CA GLN A 121 3.44 -10.51 -2.92
C GLN A 121 3.06 -11.02 -1.52
N ALA A 122 1.77 -11.25 -1.29
CA ALA A 122 1.22 -11.82 -0.08
C ALA A 122 0.35 -13.05 -0.43
N THR A 123 0.01 -13.84 0.58
CA THR A 123 -0.96 -14.93 0.40
C THR A 123 -2.35 -14.41 0.06
N TYR A 124 -3.23 -15.29 -0.43
CA TYR A 124 -4.64 -14.95 -0.66
C TYR A 124 -5.31 -14.44 0.63
N GLN A 125 -5.11 -15.13 1.75
CA GLN A 125 -5.74 -14.81 3.04
C GLN A 125 -5.21 -13.50 3.64
N GLU A 126 -3.89 -13.30 3.61
CA GLU A 126 -3.30 -12.05 4.11
C GLU A 126 -3.73 -10.85 3.27
N GLY A 127 -3.77 -10.99 1.94
CA GLY A 127 -4.24 -9.94 1.06
C GLY A 127 -5.68 -9.55 1.32
N GLU A 128 -6.57 -10.53 1.55
CA GLU A 128 -7.96 -10.26 1.92
C GLU A 128 -8.07 -9.51 3.24
N GLN A 129 -7.31 -9.92 4.25
CA GLN A 129 -7.29 -9.24 5.55
C GLN A 129 -6.71 -7.83 5.45
N ILE A 130 -5.66 -7.63 4.65
CA ILE A 130 -5.11 -6.30 4.35
C ILE A 130 -6.16 -5.43 3.69
N MET A 131 -6.79 -5.88 2.59
CA MET A 131 -7.80 -5.12 1.86
C MET A 131 -9.00 -4.78 2.75
N ARG A 132 -9.50 -5.75 3.51
CA ARG A 132 -10.59 -5.55 4.46
C ARG A 132 -10.22 -4.53 5.54
N SER A 133 -9.05 -4.70 6.17
CA SER A 133 -8.60 -3.83 7.25
C SER A 133 -8.31 -2.41 6.78
N ILE A 134 -7.69 -2.26 5.60
CA ILE A 134 -7.51 -0.96 4.94
C ILE A 134 -8.88 -0.29 4.77
N TYR A 135 -9.84 -0.96 4.14
CA TYR A 135 -11.16 -0.38 3.87
C TYR A 135 -11.91 0.00 5.16
N GLN A 136 -11.91 -0.88 6.16
CA GLN A 136 -12.60 -0.64 7.44
C GLN A 136 -11.97 0.48 8.26
N ASN A 137 -10.64 0.59 8.28
CA ASN A 137 -9.96 1.66 9.02
C ASN A 137 -10.06 3.02 8.31
N ILE A 138 -10.25 3.02 6.98
CA ILE A 138 -10.27 4.21 6.14
C ILE A 138 -11.69 4.74 5.91
N SER A 139 -12.69 3.87 5.78
CA SER A 139 -14.07 4.32 5.64
C SER A 139 -14.54 4.99 6.93
N MET A 140 -15.13 6.18 6.80
CA MET A 140 -15.90 6.77 7.90
C MET A 140 -17.01 5.79 8.32
N SER A 141 -17.31 5.82 9.62
CA SER A 141 -18.25 4.94 10.31
C SER A 141 -19.55 4.73 9.52
N ASP A 142 -19.86 3.46 9.23
CA ASP A 142 -21.10 2.87 8.69
C ASP A 142 -20.97 2.12 7.36
N VAL A 143 -19.84 2.19 6.64
CA VAL A 143 -19.67 1.38 5.42
C VAL A 143 -18.92 0.09 5.70
N SER A 144 -19.65 -1.02 5.60
CA SER A 144 -19.09 -2.37 5.71
C SER A 144 -18.37 -2.79 4.43
N TYR A 145 -17.32 -3.59 4.58
CA TYR A 145 -16.67 -4.27 3.47
C TYR A 145 -17.63 -5.29 2.84
N ILE A 146 -17.90 -5.16 1.53
CA ILE A 146 -18.77 -6.09 0.78
C ILE A 146 -17.95 -6.65 -0.38
N GLU A 147 -17.59 -7.93 -0.30
CA GLU A 147 -16.57 -8.54 -1.15
C GLU A 147 -16.80 -8.34 -2.66
N ASN A 148 -18.03 -8.51 -3.15
CA ASN A 148 -18.31 -8.50 -4.60
C ASN A 148 -18.93 -7.20 -5.13
N SER A 149 -18.82 -6.10 -4.40
CA SER A 149 -19.32 -4.80 -4.87
C SER A 149 -18.18 -3.81 -5.15
N TYR A 150 -18.43 -2.92 -6.11
CA TYR A 150 -17.60 -1.73 -6.24
C TYR A 150 -17.80 -0.85 -5.00
N GLN A 151 -16.70 -0.44 -4.39
CA GLN A 151 -16.72 0.45 -3.23
C GLN A 151 -15.61 1.48 -3.37
N ALA A 152 -15.93 2.73 -3.04
CA ALA A 152 -14.98 3.83 -3.02
C ALA A 152 -15.01 4.56 -1.67
N GLY A 153 -13.93 5.25 -1.34
CA GLY A 153 -13.83 6.01 -0.12
C GLY A 153 -12.62 6.94 -0.14
N GLN A 154 -12.48 7.78 0.89
CA GLN A 154 -11.33 8.62 1.09
C GLN A 154 -11.06 8.75 2.59
N ILE A 155 -9.79 8.75 2.96
CA ILE A 155 -9.33 9.08 4.31
C ILE A 155 -8.48 10.34 4.27
N HIS A 156 -8.69 11.24 5.23
CA HIS A 156 -7.79 12.35 5.47
C HIS A 156 -6.89 12.05 6.67
N SER A 157 -5.64 12.53 6.60
CA SER A 157 -4.65 12.36 7.68
C SER A 157 -5.10 12.96 9.00
N PHE A 158 -6.00 13.95 8.97
CA PHE A 158 -6.60 14.58 10.14
C PHE A 158 -7.56 13.64 10.91
N ASP A 159 -8.29 12.77 10.20
CA ASP A 159 -9.32 11.92 10.80
C ASP A 159 -8.75 10.70 11.52
N ARG A 160 -7.49 10.34 11.21
CA ARG A 160 -6.79 9.15 11.74
C ARG A 160 -5.29 9.43 11.88
N ALA A 161 -4.93 10.20 12.91
CA ALA A 161 -3.54 10.51 13.23
C ALA A 161 -2.70 9.21 13.39
N GLY A 162 -1.55 9.15 12.74
CA GLY A 162 -0.61 8.02 12.81
C GLY A 162 -0.95 6.81 11.92
N LEU A 163 -1.99 6.89 11.08
CA LEU A 163 -2.30 5.86 10.09
C LEU A 163 -1.61 6.09 8.74
N LEU A 164 -1.53 7.36 8.32
CA LEU A 164 -0.93 7.75 7.05
C LEU A 164 0.51 8.25 7.26
N PRO A 165 1.42 8.04 6.29
CA PRO A 165 2.74 8.65 6.31
C PRO A 165 2.65 10.17 6.43
N GLU A 166 3.62 10.80 7.09
CA GLU A 166 3.59 12.24 7.37
C GLU A 166 3.49 13.09 6.09
N SER A 167 4.10 12.65 5.00
CA SER A 167 4.07 13.33 3.70
C SER A 167 2.71 13.19 2.97
N VAL A 168 1.83 12.30 3.41
CA VAL A 168 0.54 12.01 2.76
C VAL A 168 -0.59 12.72 3.51
N SER A 169 -1.36 13.53 2.77
CA SER A 169 -2.52 14.27 3.28
C SER A 169 -3.78 13.42 3.34
N SER A 170 -3.96 12.56 2.34
CA SER A 170 -5.15 11.71 2.21
C SER A 170 -4.88 10.56 1.24
N ILE A 171 -5.68 9.50 1.36
CA ILE A 171 -5.67 8.38 0.42
C ILE A 171 -7.08 8.19 -0.11
N ARG A 172 -7.24 8.15 -1.44
CA ARG A 172 -8.51 7.77 -2.09
C ARG A 172 -8.48 6.29 -2.41
N ILE A 173 -9.58 5.60 -2.14
CA ILE A 173 -9.72 4.17 -2.34
C ILE A 173 -10.76 3.90 -3.41
N GLN A 174 -10.44 2.96 -4.29
CA GLN A 174 -11.39 2.29 -5.15
C GLN A 174 -11.13 0.79 -5.09
N ARG A 175 -12.17 -0.01 -4.86
CA ARG A 175 -12.09 -1.47 -4.91
C ARG A 175 -13.26 -2.05 -5.68
N GLY A 176 -13.10 -3.27 -6.15
CA GLY A 176 -14.17 -4.00 -6.81
C GLY A 176 -13.73 -5.37 -7.29
N PRO A 177 -14.68 -6.14 -7.87
CA PRO A 177 -14.36 -7.39 -8.52
C PRO A 177 -13.52 -7.16 -9.79
N MET A 178 -12.67 -8.13 -10.12
CA MET A 178 -12.00 -8.27 -11.40
C MET A 178 -12.22 -9.69 -11.94
N MET A 179 -11.90 -9.91 -13.22
CA MET A 179 -12.17 -11.18 -13.93
C MET A 179 -11.67 -12.44 -13.20
N ASN A 180 -10.59 -12.35 -12.42
CA ASN A 180 -10.07 -13.47 -11.60
C ASN A 180 -9.75 -13.06 -10.15
N GLY A 181 -10.59 -12.24 -9.53
CA GLY A 181 -10.47 -11.89 -8.10
C GLY A 181 -10.94 -10.49 -7.78
N HIS A 182 -10.18 -9.74 -6.99
CA HIS A 182 -10.56 -8.39 -6.55
C HIS A 182 -9.40 -7.43 -6.62
N TYR A 183 -9.67 -6.19 -6.97
CA TYR A 183 -8.67 -5.13 -6.95
C TYR A 183 -8.95 -4.13 -5.85
N MET A 184 -7.89 -3.49 -5.37
CA MET A 184 -7.95 -2.25 -4.60
C MET A 184 -6.86 -1.31 -5.11
N VAL A 185 -7.25 -0.10 -5.46
CA VAL A 185 -6.36 0.98 -5.86
C VAL A 185 -6.44 2.08 -4.82
N LEU A 186 -5.28 2.48 -4.32
CA LEU A 186 -5.12 3.52 -3.32
C LEU A 186 -4.33 4.67 -3.95
N ARG A 187 -4.96 5.82 -4.16
CA ARG A 187 -4.28 7.01 -4.67
C ARG A 187 -3.78 7.86 -3.52
N LEU A 188 -2.47 8.09 -3.46
CA LEU A 188 -1.83 8.89 -2.43
C LEU A 188 -1.91 10.37 -2.83
N LEU A 189 -2.49 11.19 -1.96
CA LEU A 189 -2.52 12.64 -2.11
C LEU A 189 -1.51 13.22 -1.13
N TYR A 190 -0.35 13.63 -1.63
CA TYR A 190 0.70 14.21 -0.80
C TYR A 190 0.28 15.58 -0.27
N LYS A 191 0.72 15.90 0.95
CA LYS A 191 0.65 17.27 1.44
C LYS A 191 1.42 18.13 0.46
N GLU A 192 0.85 19.26 0.05
CA GLU A 192 1.66 20.27 -0.61
C GLU A 192 2.79 20.60 0.35
N ASN A 193 4.03 20.28 -0.04
CA ASN A 193 5.17 20.89 0.63
C ASN A 193 4.97 22.38 0.45
N SER A 194 4.57 23.05 1.53
CA SER A 194 4.58 24.50 1.64
C SER A 194 6.01 25.04 1.67
N ASN A 195 6.94 24.42 0.93
CA ASN A 195 7.95 25.16 0.19
C ASN A 195 7.29 25.94 -0.96
N LYS A 196 6.19 26.65 -0.67
CA LYS A 196 6.08 28.00 -1.21
C LYS A 196 7.27 28.71 -0.59
N VAL A 197 8.41 28.69 -1.29
CA VAL A 197 9.43 29.69 -1.04
C VAL A 197 8.65 31.00 -1.13
N HIS A 198 8.41 31.64 0.01
CA HIS A 198 7.89 32.99 0.03
C HIS A 198 9.02 33.84 -0.53
N VAL A 199 9.12 33.84 -1.86
CA VAL A 199 10.09 34.64 -2.56
C VAL A 199 9.55 36.05 -2.42
N ASN A 200 10.13 36.77 -1.47
CA ASN A 200 9.83 38.17 -1.28
C ASN A 200 10.17 38.86 -2.61
N ALA A 201 9.15 39.35 -3.31
CA ALA A 201 9.31 39.98 -4.62
C ALA A 201 10.31 41.15 -4.58
N ALA A 202 10.42 41.85 -3.44
CA ALA A 202 11.43 42.89 -3.24
C ALA A 202 12.85 42.31 -3.18
N LYS A 203 13.01 41.13 -2.56
CA LYS A 203 14.30 40.43 -2.47
C LYS A 203 14.74 39.89 -3.83
N ILE A 204 13.81 39.37 -4.65
CA ILE A 204 14.12 38.98 -6.04
C ILE A 204 14.54 40.21 -6.86
N GLY A 205 13.78 41.31 -6.77
CA GLY A 205 14.08 42.54 -7.49
C GLY A 205 15.49 43.04 -7.20
N GLN A 206 15.90 43.02 -5.93
CA GLN A 206 17.25 43.38 -5.52
C GLN A 206 18.31 42.42 -6.08
N ILE A 207 18.07 41.10 -6.02
CA ILE A 207 19.01 40.10 -6.58
C ILE A 207 19.20 40.27 -8.08
N LEU A 208 18.13 40.57 -8.83
CA LEU A 208 18.20 40.79 -10.27
C LEU A 208 18.96 42.07 -10.62
N LEU A 209 18.83 43.12 -9.79
CA LEU A 209 19.60 44.35 -9.91
C LEU A 209 21.09 44.11 -9.61
N ASP A 210 21.40 43.40 -8.53
CA ASP A 210 22.78 43.07 -8.11
C ASP A 210 23.49 42.23 -9.18
N LYS A 211 22.75 41.32 -9.85
CA LYS A 211 23.25 40.53 -10.98
C LYS A 211 23.27 41.28 -12.32
N LYS A 212 22.91 42.57 -12.33
CA LYS A 212 22.84 43.43 -13.53
C LYS A 212 21.93 42.86 -14.64
N LEU A 213 20.92 42.07 -14.26
CA LEU A 213 19.92 41.53 -15.19
C LEU A 213 18.79 42.51 -15.47
N ILE A 214 18.57 43.45 -14.56
CA ILE A 214 17.62 44.57 -14.70
C ILE A 214 18.30 45.85 -14.23
N THR A 215 17.75 47.00 -14.63
CA THR A 215 18.18 48.31 -14.12
C THR A 215 17.32 48.77 -12.94
N GLN A 216 17.80 49.78 -12.21
CA GLN A 216 17.05 50.38 -11.10
C GLN A 216 15.73 51.00 -11.58
N GLU A 217 15.70 51.55 -12.79
CA GLU A 217 14.49 52.10 -13.42
C GLU A 217 13.42 51.02 -13.63
N VAL A 218 13.80 49.88 -14.22
CA VAL A 218 12.90 48.75 -14.46
C VAL A 218 12.34 48.19 -13.15
N LEU A 219 13.16 48.14 -12.09
CA LEU A 219 12.72 47.72 -10.76
C LEU A 219 11.68 48.69 -10.17
N ASN A 220 11.94 50.01 -10.27
CA ASN A 220 11.03 51.03 -9.75
C ASN A 220 9.68 51.04 -10.48
N GLU A 221 9.70 50.91 -11.81
CA GLU A 221 8.49 50.82 -12.63
C GLU A 221 7.68 49.57 -12.29
N SER A 222 8.35 48.42 -12.15
CA SER A 222 7.72 47.16 -11.75
C SER A 222 7.05 47.25 -10.38
N LEU A 223 7.68 47.91 -9.40
CA LEU A 223 7.11 48.14 -8.07
C LEU A 223 5.89 49.08 -8.11
N LYS A 224 5.91 50.09 -8.98
CA LYS A 224 4.77 51.00 -9.19
C LYS A 224 3.57 50.25 -9.77
N ILE A 225 3.78 49.45 -10.82
CA ILE A 225 2.73 48.60 -11.44
C ILE A 225 2.13 47.63 -10.42
N GLN A 226 2.97 47.03 -9.56
CA GLN A 226 2.48 46.13 -8.50
C GLN A 226 1.60 46.85 -7.48
N LYS A 227 1.95 48.09 -7.08
CA LYS A 227 1.12 48.91 -6.18
C LYS A 227 -0.22 49.27 -6.82
N GLU A 228 -0.22 49.67 -8.09
CA GLU A 228 -1.43 50.01 -8.85
C GLU A 228 -2.36 48.80 -9.02
N ARG A 229 -1.80 47.61 -9.31
CA ARG A 229 -2.58 46.35 -9.40
C ARG A 229 -3.18 45.95 -8.05
N LYS A 230 -2.45 46.12 -6.94
CA LYS A 230 -2.97 45.87 -5.58
C LYS A 230 -4.10 46.84 -5.21
N LEU A 231 -4.03 48.09 -5.65
CA LEU A 231 -5.09 49.08 -5.46
C LEU A 231 -6.34 48.67 -6.27
N LYS A 232 -6.20 48.37 -7.56
CA LYS A 232 -7.33 47.93 -8.41
C LYS A 232 -7.99 46.64 -7.93
N GLY A 233 -7.21 45.65 -7.48
CA GLY A 233 -7.74 44.41 -6.92
C GLY A 233 -8.50 44.55 -5.59
N LYS A 234 -8.33 45.67 -4.87
CA LYS A 234 -9.08 45.98 -3.65
C LYS A 234 -10.48 46.57 -3.92
N TYR A 235 -10.68 47.21 -5.07
CA TYR A 235 -11.96 47.85 -5.43
C TYR A 235 -12.96 46.90 -6.15
N ILE A 236 -12.56 45.66 -6.49
CA ILE A 236 -13.43 44.68 -7.17
C ILE A 236 -14.20 43.79 -6.14
N LYS A 237 -14.20 44.15 -4.85
CA LYS A 237 -14.94 43.43 -3.79
C LYS A 237 -16.07 44.25 -3.14
N LEU A 238 -16.64 45.23 -3.86
CA LEU A 238 -17.86 45.92 -3.45
C LEU A 238 -18.86 45.81 -4.60
N GLY A 239 -19.65 44.74 -4.55
CA GLY A 239 -20.67 44.40 -5.52
C GLY A 239 -21.28 43.06 -5.11
N ASP A 240 -22.04 43.11 -4.02
CA ASP A 240 -23.10 42.14 -3.73
C ASP A 240 -24.26 42.35 -4.74
#